data_AF-A0A5M8PLE5-F1
#
_entry.id   AF-A0A5M8PLE5-F1
#
_cell.length_a   1.000
_cell.length_b   1.000
_cell.length_c   1.000
_cell.angle_alpha   90.00
_cell.angle_beta   90.00
_cell.angle_gamma   90.00
#
_symmetry.space_group_name_H-M   'P 1'
#
loop_
_entity.id
_entity.type
_entity.pdbx_description
1 polymer ?
#
loop_
_entity_poly.entity_id
_entity_poly.type
_entity_poly.pdbx_seq_one_letter_code
_entity_poly.pdbx_strand_id
1 'polypeptide(L)'
;MCSIKVLSRRSGHLRLYESHTSDVVPRSLHLARRTELSNIILSREKLDYLKATCTYLNEPYLIFLSNFRLDPSEQLELSFHPVTNTESKHEVGDVHITVKGLWVDTILYEIPLLALTSEAYFKFMEK
;
A
#
# COMPACT_ATOMS: atom_id res chain seq x y z
N MET A 1 14.44 -7.82 -3.62
CA MET A 1 13.38 -7.14 -4.39
C MET A 1 12.07 -7.89 -4.16
N CYS A 2 11.09 -7.24 -3.56
CA CYS A 2 9.71 -7.77 -3.48
C CYS A 2 8.86 -6.92 -4.42
N SER A 3 8.23 -7.55 -5.41
CA SER A 3 7.33 -6.90 -6.37
C SER A 3 5.95 -7.49 -6.19
N ILE A 4 4.98 -6.64 -5.84
CA ILE A 4 3.58 -7.02 -5.70
C ILE A 4 2.87 -6.57 -6.98
N LYS A 5 2.36 -7.53 -7.75
CA LYS A 5 1.54 -7.28 -8.93
C LYS A 5 0.09 -7.58 -8.60
N VAL A 6 -0.78 -6.57 -8.68
CA VAL A 6 -2.23 -6.76 -8.46
C VAL A 6 -2.92 -6.77 -9.82
N LEU A 7 -3.35 -7.96 -10.23
CA LEU A 7 -4.07 -8.21 -11.49
C LEU A 7 -5.58 -8.13 -11.23
N SER A 8 -6.28 -7.23 -11.94
CA SER A 8 -7.75 -7.17 -11.91
C SER A 8 -8.34 -8.29 -12.78
N ARG A 9 -9.09 -9.24 -12.19
CA ARG A 9 -9.80 -10.30 -12.92
C ARG A 9 -11.17 -9.81 -13.40
N ARG A 10 -11.45 -9.90 -14.70
CA ARG A 10 -12.79 -9.76 -15.30
C ARG A 10 -13.60 -11.06 -15.14
N SER A 11 -14.82 -10.98 -14.62
CA SER A 11 -16.03 -11.64 -15.17
C SER A 11 -17.26 -11.28 -14.33
N GLY A 12 -18.29 -10.68 -14.94
CA GLY A 12 -19.55 -10.38 -14.28
C GLY A 12 -20.25 -9.16 -14.90
N HIS A 13 -21.16 -9.44 -15.81
CA HIS A 13 -22.03 -8.49 -16.50
C HIS A 13 -22.92 -7.72 -15.50
N LEU A 14 -22.93 -6.37 -15.49
CA LEU A 14 -24.12 -5.57 -15.13
C LEU A 14 -24.04 -4.12 -15.63
N ARG A 15 -25.20 -3.58 -16.02
CA ARG A 15 -25.43 -2.33 -16.74
C ARG A 15 -25.48 -1.09 -15.84
N LEU A 16 -24.93 0.00 -16.38
CA LEU A 16 -25.33 1.42 -16.33
C LEU A 16 -25.63 2.06 -14.96
N TYR A 17 -24.76 2.98 -14.56
CA TYR A 17 -25.20 4.24 -13.94
C TYR A 17 -24.24 5.38 -14.30
N GLU A 18 -24.75 6.38 -15.02
CA GLU A 18 -24.11 7.69 -15.20
C GLU A 18 -24.25 8.52 -13.93
N SER A 19 -23.15 9.07 -13.43
CA SER A 19 -23.08 10.42 -12.85
C SER A 19 -21.62 10.76 -12.52
N HIS A 20 -21.12 11.78 -13.21
CA HIS A 20 -20.03 12.68 -12.83
C HIS A 20 -18.94 12.15 -11.88
N THR A 21 -17.80 11.76 -12.43
CA THR A 21 -16.47 12.20 -11.96
C THR A 21 -15.44 11.78 -13.01
N SER A 22 -14.96 12.75 -13.79
CA SER A 22 -13.65 12.66 -14.41
C SER A 22 -12.61 12.49 -13.29
N ASP A 23 -11.54 11.75 -13.58
CA ASP A 23 -10.40 11.40 -12.70
C ASP A 23 -10.49 10.00 -12.08
N VAL A 24 -10.06 9.02 -12.87
CA VAL A 24 -9.60 7.72 -12.41
C VAL A 24 -8.40 7.96 -11.46
N VAL A 25 -8.69 7.92 -10.16
CA VAL A 25 -7.83 8.07 -8.98
C VAL A 25 -6.87 9.29 -9.01
N PRO A 26 -7.24 10.42 -8.40
CA PRO A 26 -6.42 11.63 -8.44
C PRO A 26 -5.04 11.39 -7.81
N ARG A 27 -3.98 11.91 -8.44
CA ARG A 27 -2.58 11.81 -7.97
C ARG A 27 -2.38 12.25 -6.51
N SER A 28 -3.30 13.07 -5.98
CA SER A 28 -3.34 13.49 -4.59
C SER A 28 -3.64 12.36 -3.59
N LEU A 29 -4.42 11.35 -3.97
CA LEU A 29 -4.78 10.24 -3.08
C LEU A 29 -3.62 9.24 -2.91
N HIS A 30 -2.83 9.02 -3.97
CA HIS A 30 -1.63 8.17 -3.95
C HIS A 30 -0.56 8.76 -3.02
N LEU A 31 -0.35 10.08 -3.06
CA LEU A 31 0.67 10.72 -2.23
C LEU A 31 0.25 10.76 -0.76
N ALA A 32 -1.02 11.03 -0.47
CA ALA A 32 -1.54 11.12 0.90
C ALA A 32 -1.38 9.81 1.68
N ARG A 33 -1.81 8.67 1.13
CA ARG A 33 -1.64 7.36 1.82
C ARG A 33 -0.18 6.94 1.93
N ARG A 34 0.66 7.34 0.96
CA ARG A 34 2.10 7.07 1.00
C ARG A 34 2.76 7.82 2.17
N THR A 35 2.39 9.08 2.40
CA THR A 35 2.87 9.87 3.56
C THR A 35 2.32 9.39 4.90
N GLU A 36 1.15 8.74 4.94
CA GLU A 36 0.66 8.17 6.20
C GLU A 36 1.54 7.01 6.70
N LEU A 37 2.18 6.25 5.80
CA LEU A 37 3.07 5.16 6.20
C LEU A 37 4.32 5.67 6.93
N SER A 38 4.86 6.84 6.56
CA SER A 38 5.99 7.45 7.27
C SER A 38 5.63 7.94 8.68
N ASN A 39 4.35 8.16 8.97
CA ASN A 39 3.87 8.61 10.28
C ASN A 39 3.72 7.46 11.28
N ILE A 40 3.91 6.21 10.85
CA ILE A 40 3.77 5.04 11.72
C ILE A 40 4.98 4.96 12.66
N ILE A 41 4.72 5.19 13.94
CA ILE A 41 5.70 5.15 15.01
C ILE A 41 5.24 4.17 16.08
N LEU A 42 6.17 3.35 16.57
CA LEU A 42 5.91 2.49 17.71
C LEU A 42 5.76 3.36 18.99
N SER A 43 4.56 3.39 19.54
CA SER A 43 4.29 4.07 20.81
C SER A 43 4.90 3.30 21.99
N ARG A 44 5.14 4.00 23.11
CA ARG A 44 5.67 3.37 24.34
C ARG A 44 4.77 2.23 24.83
N GLU A 45 3.46 2.44 24.80
CA GLU A 45 2.47 1.41 25.19
C GLU A 45 2.59 0.14 24.32
N LYS A 46 2.73 0.28 23.00
CA LYS A 46 2.91 -0.86 22.10
C LYS A 46 4.26 -1.54 22.30
N LEU A 47 5.31 -0.77 22.62
CA LEU A 47 6.62 -1.32 22.95
C LEU A 47 6.57 -2.14 24.25
N ASP A 48 5.87 -1.66 25.28
CA ASP A 48 5.69 -2.40 26.53
C ASP A 48 4.82 -3.64 26.31
N TYR A 49 3.80 -3.56 25.46
CA TYR A 49 3.02 -4.73 25.04
C TYR A 49 3.88 -5.79 24.33
N LEU A 50 4.77 -5.37 23.41
CA LEU A 50 5.70 -6.28 22.72
C LEU A 50 6.69 -6.92 23.71
N LYS A 51 7.20 -6.15 24.69
CA LYS A 51 8.07 -6.69 25.75
C LYS A 51 7.38 -7.76 26.58
N ALA A 52 6.11 -7.54 26.94
CA ALA A 52 5.35 -8.46 27.77
C ALA A 52 4.88 -9.71 26.99
N THR A 53 4.48 -9.54 25.73
CA THR A 53 3.84 -10.60 24.93
C THR A 53 4.83 -11.39 24.08
N CYS A 54 5.85 -10.71 23.53
CA CYS A 54 6.82 -11.29 22.61
C CYS A 54 8.18 -11.43 23.30
N THR A 55 8.26 -12.30 24.33
CA THR A 55 9.48 -12.51 25.14
C THR A 55 10.67 -13.09 24.36
N TYR A 56 10.45 -13.55 23.13
CA TYR A 56 11.47 -14.00 22.20
C TYR A 56 12.18 -12.85 21.46
N LEU A 57 11.63 -11.62 21.49
CA LEU A 57 12.29 -10.45 20.91
C LEU A 57 13.31 -9.90 21.90
N ASN A 58 14.57 -9.80 21.47
CA ASN A 58 15.63 -9.28 22.31
C ASN A 58 15.56 -7.74 22.45
N GLU A 59 16.18 -7.23 23.50
CA GLU A 59 16.19 -5.79 23.80
C GLU A 59 16.80 -4.93 22.68
N PRO A 60 17.92 -5.31 22.02
CA PRO A 60 18.45 -4.55 20.89
C PRO A 60 17.45 -4.42 19.73
N TYR A 61 16.69 -5.47 19.43
CA TYR A 61 15.68 -5.43 18.36
C TYR A 61 14.49 -4.56 18.74
N LEU A 62 14.07 -4.56 20.00
CA LEU A 62 13.02 -3.66 20.48
C LEU A 62 13.45 -2.18 20.41
N ILE A 63 14.72 -1.89 20.72
CA ILE A 63 15.29 -0.56 20.53
C ILE A 63 15.31 -0.19 19.04
N PHE A 64 15.70 -1.11 18.16
CA PHE A 64 15.62 -0.92 16.72
C PHE A 64 14.18 -0.56 16.29
N LEU A 65 13.17 -1.37 16.68
CA LEU A 65 11.76 -1.12 16.33
C LEU A 65 11.22 0.22 16.87
N SER A 66 11.70 0.68 18.03
CA SER A 66 11.30 1.98 18.59
C SER A 66 11.78 3.17 17.77
N ASN A 67 12.98 3.06 17.20
CA ASN A 67 13.60 4.09 16.37
C ASN A 67 13.29 3.92 14.89
N PHE A 68 12.75 2.77 14.49
CA PHE A 68 12.45 2.44 13.11
C PHE A 68 11.43 3.39 12.50
N ARG A 69 11.71 3.88 11.29
CA ARG A 69 10.82 4.73 10.50
C ARG A 69 10.82 4.25 9.07
N LEU A 70 9.62 4.16 8.49
CA LEU A 70 9.44 3.88 7.07
C LEU A 70 9.74 5.16 6.28
N ASP A 71 10.49 5.05 5.20
CA ASP A 71 10.68 6.12 4.22
C ASP A 71 10.10 5.72 2.86
N PRO A 72 8.78 5.87 2.68
CA PRO A 72 8.10 5.46 1.45
C PRO A 72 8.37 6.44 0.30
N SER A 73 9.14 7.51 0.52
CA SER A 73 9.54 8.42 -0.57
C SER A 73 10.73 7.85 -1.36
N GLU A 74 11.69 7.27 -0.66
CA GLU A 74 12.88 6.65 -1.27
C GLU A 74 12.68 5.15 -1.55
N GLN A 75 11.87 4.47 -0.73
CA GLN A 75 11.78 3.01 -0.75
C GLN A 75 10.65 2.47 -1.64
N LEU A 76 9.63 3.28 -1.97
CA LEU A 76 8.43 2.84 -2.69
C LEU A 76 8.32 3.45 -4.08
N GLU A 77 8.27 2.59 -5.09
CA GLU A 77 8.01 2.97 -6.48
C GLU A 77 6.68 2.38 -6.95
N LEU A 78 5.80 3.25 -7.45
CA LEU A 78 4.45 2.92 -7.91
C LEU A 78 4.33 3.26 -9.40
N SER A 79 3.87 2.30 -10.20
CA SER A 79 3.60 2.49 -11.62
C SER A 79 2.25 1.87 -12.00
N PHE A 80 1.56 2.50 -12.94
CA PHE A 80 0.29 2.01 -13.49
C PHE A 80 0.45 1.74 -14.98
N HIS A 81 0.06 0.53 -15.40
CA HIS A 81 0.16 0.09 -16.79
C HIS A 81 -1.26 -0.20 -17.32
N PRO A 82 -1.86 0.68 -18.14
CA PRO A 82 -3.17 0.45 -18.70
C PRO A 82 -3.18 -0.77 -19.63
N VAL A 83 -4.21 -1.61 -19.52
CA VAL A 83 -4.36 -2.86 -20.30
C VAL A 83 -5.17 -2.62 -21.59
N THR A 84 -5.89 -1.50 -21.70
CA THR A 84 -6.68 -1.16 -22.90
C THR A 84 -6.39 0.28 -23.36
N ASN A 85 -5.89 0.46 -24.59
CA ASN A 85 -5.65 1.75 -25.24
C ASN A 85 -6.93 2.37 -25.83
N THR A 86 -8.06 2.20 -25.15
CA THR A 86 -9.31 2.83 -25.60
C THR A 86 -9.40 4.19 -24.93
N GLU A 87 -9.59 5.27 -25.70
CA GLU A 87 -9.86 6.64 -25.23
C GLU A 87 -11.21 6.77 -24.49
N SER A 88 -11.60 5.75 -23.74
CA SER A 88 -12.79 5.69 -22.91
C SER A 88 -12.45 6.08 -21.48
N LYS A 89 -13.34 6.82 -20.82
CA LYS A 89 -13.24 7.41 -19.47
C LYS A 89 -12.82 6.47 -18.31
N HIS A 90 -12.66 5.17 -18.55
CA HIS A 90 -12.31 4.17 -17.54
C HIS A 90 -11.15 3.31 -18.03
N GLU A 91 -9.92 3.77 -17.79
CA GLU A 91 -8.73 2.98 -18.02
C GLU A 91 -8.60 1.90 -16.93
N VAL A 92 -8.74 0.64 -17.32
CA VAL A 92 -8.44 -0.52 -16.47
C VAL A 92 -7.00 -0.94 -16.75
N GLY A 93 -6.21 -1.13 -15.71
CA GLY A 93 -4.79 -1.42 -15.82
C GLY A 93 -4.23 -2.17 -14.62
N ASP A 94 -2.97 -2.58 -14.76
CA ASP A 94 -2.19 -3.23 -13.71
C ASP A 94 -1.50 -2.16 -12.84
N VAL A 95 -1.60 -2.32 -11.51
CA VAL A 95 -0.80 -1.54 -10.56
C VAL A 95 0.44 -2.36 -10.18
N HIS A 96 1.60 -1.74 -10.36
CA HIS A 96 2.90 -2.30 -10.02
C HIS A 96 3.48 -1.55 -8.83
N ILE A 97 3.74 -2.29 -7.75
CA ILE A 97 4.33 -1.77 -6.52
C ILE A 97 5.69 -2.44 -6.32
N THR A 98 6.74 -1.63 -6.26
CA THR A 98 8.11 -2.09 -6.03
C THR A 98 8.69 -1.44 -4.78
N VAL A 99 9.19 -2.27 -3.87
CA VAL A 99 9.90 -1.81 -2.66
C VAL A 99 11.40 -2.07 -2.82
N LYS A 100 12.22 -1.03 -2.66
CA LYS A 100 13.68 -1.07 -2.81
C LYS A 100 14.35 -0.58 -1.52
N GLY A 101 15.46 -1.22 -1.15
CA GLY A 101 16.22 -0.89 0.06
C GLY A 101 16.80 -2.12 0.73
N LEU A 102 17.36 -1.92 1.93
CA LEU A 102 17.80 -3.02 2.78
C LEU A 102 16.59 -3.86 3.20
N TRP A 103 16.79 -5.17 3.34
CA TRP A 103 15.70 -6.06 3.72
C TRP A 103 15.07 -5.66 5.06
N VAL A 104 15.91 -5.32 6.05
CA VAL A 104 15.46 -4.89 7.39
C VAL A 104 14.61 -3.62 7.35
N ASP A 105 14.85 -2.73 6.37
CA ASP A 105 14.08 -1.49 6.23
C ASP A 105 12.82 -1.65 5.41
N THR A 106 12.72 -2.73 4.63
CA THR A 106 11.66 -2.93 3.64
C THR A 106 10.68 -4.04 4.01
N ILE A 107 11.03 -4.92 4.95
CA ILE A 107 10.21 -6.07 5.33
C ILE A 107 8.85 -5.68 5.91
N LEU A 108 8.77 -4.54 6.60
CA LEU A 108 7.53 -4.10 7.25
C LEU A 108 6.51 -3.47 6.27
N TYR A 109 6.85 -3.28 5.00
CA TYR A 109 5.92 -2.75 3.99
C TYR A 109 4.92 -3.78 3.47
N GLU A 110 5.25 -5.08 3.53
CA GLU A 110 4.46 -6.12 2.84
C GLU A 110 3.00 -6.12 3.30
N ILE A 111 2.77 -6.26 4.61
CA ILE A 111 1.43 -6.36 5.18
C ILE A 111 0.63 -5.06 5.00
N PRO A 112 1.17 -3.86 5.34
CA PRO A 112 0.44 -2.61 5.12
C PRO A 112 0.09 -2.36 3.65
N LEU A 113 1.00 -2.61 2.71
CA LEU A 113 0.72 -2.38 1.28
C LEU A 113 -0.36 -3.29 0.75
N LEU A 114 -0.38 -4.57 1.15
CA LEU A 114 -1.44 -5.50 0.77
C LEU A 114 -2.79 -5.07 1.34
N ALA A 115 -2.84 -4.66 2.61
CA ALA A 115 -4.06 -4.17 3.25
C ALA A 115 -4.60 -2.92 2.54
N LEU A 116 -3.73 -1.94 2.26
CA LEU A 116 -4.10 -0.70 1.55
C LEU A 116 -4.60 -0.98 0.13
N THR A 117 -3.95 -1.90 -0.58
CA THR A 117 -4.33 -2.24 -1.96
C THR A 117 -5.67 -2.96 -1.99
N SER A 118 -5.90 -3.86 -1.03
CA SER A 118 -7.20 -4.52 -0.85
C SER A 118 -8.31 -3.51 -0.54
N GLU A 119 -8.07 -2.60 0.43
CA GLU A 119 -9.03 -1.55 0.76
C GLU A 119 -9.36 -0.66 -0.44
N ALA A 120 -8.34 -0.24 -1.19
CA ALA A 120 -8.53 0.59 -2.39
C ALA A 120 -9.31 -0.16 -3.48
N TYR A 121 -9.03 -1.45 -3.68
CA TYR A 121 -9.77 -2.28 -4.63
C TYR A 121 -11.26 -2.32 -4.28
N PHE A 122 -11.61 -2.71 -3.06
CA PHE A 122 -13.02 -2.79 -2.64
C PHE A 122 -13.72 -1.43 -2.62
N LYS A 123 -12.99 -0.34 -2.33
CA LYS A 123 -13.57 1.00 -2.26
C LYS A 123 -13.84 1.62 -3.63
N PHE A 124 -13.03 1.32 -4.64
CA PHE A 124 -13.06 2.01 -5.93
C PHE A 124 -13.44 1.12 -7.12
N MET A 125 -13.26 -0.21 -7.03
CA MET A 125 -13.52 -1.15 -8.12
C MET A 125 -14.78 -1.98 -7.91
N GLU A 126 -15.16 -2.25 -6.66
CA GLU A 126 -16.35 -3.04 -6.33
C GLU A 126 -17.52 -2.09 -6.02
N LYS A 127 -18.53 -2.09 -6.91
CA LYS A 127 -19.87 -1.51 -6.70
C LYS A 127 -20.90 -2.60 -6.88
#